data_AF-A0A2X1QQF4-F1
#
_entry.id   AF-A0A2X1QQF4-F1
#
_cell.length_a   1.000
_cell.length_b   1.000
_cell.length_c   1.000
_cell.angle_alpha   90.00
_cell.angle_beta   90.00
_cell.angle_gamma   90.00
#
_symmetry.space_group_name_H-M   'P 1'
#
loop_
_entity.id
_entity.type
_entity.pdbx_description
1 polymer ?
#
loop_
_entity_poly.entity_id
_entity_poly.type
_entity_poly.pdbx_seq_one_letter_code
_entity_poly.pdbx_strand_id
1 'polypeptide(L)'
;MNYQDNSLKSLKLGQKTEYASQYDRTLLQPVPRALNRDGLGITQNQPFTIGADIWTAYEISWLNEKGLPQVAIADIYLDYQSQNLIESKSFKLYLNSFNQSKFADFNAVQQTMQCDLIECAQGDVKVRLNPVAVYDAQKIDHLQGDCIDEQDIEITSYEFNADWLKDCVSDEIVEEKLVSHLLKSNCLITNQPDWGTLHIHYVW
;
A
#
# COMPACT_ATOMS: atom_id res chain seq x y z
N MET A 1 14.92 -13.52 2.81
CA MET A 1 15.23 -12.14 2.39
C MET A 1 16.64 -11.80 2.83
N ASN A 2 17.45 -11.16 1.99
CA ASN A 2 18.79 -10.74 2.39
C ASN A 2 18.67 -9.39 3.11
N TYR A 3 18.59 -9.41 4.45
CA TYR A 3 18.34 -8.26 5.33
C TYR A 3 19.43 -7.16 5.29
N GLN A 4 20.36 -7.22 4.33
CA GLN A 4 21.54 -6.36 4.24
C GLN A 4 21.67 -5.61 2.90
N ASP A 5 20.60 -5.51 2.10
CA ASP A 5 20.66 -4.74 0.86
C ASP A 5 20.94 -3.25 1.14
N ASN A 6 22.06 -2.74 0.64
CA ASN A 6 22.51 -1.37 0.85
C ASN A 6 21.60 -0.34 0.17
N SER A 7 20.74 -0.75 -0.77
CA SER A 7 19.72 0.12 -1.39
C SER A 7 18.64 0.58 -0.39
N LEU A 8 18.38 -0.19 0.67
CA LEU A 8 17.48 0.23 1.75
C LEU A 8 18.15 1.26 2.67
N LYS A 9 19.47 1.30 2.75
CA LYS A 9 20.21 2.26 3.60
C LYS A 9 20.28 3.67 3.02
N SER A 10 20.05 3.85 1.71
CA SER A 10 20.02 5.17 1.07
C SER A 10 18.69 5.90 1.27
N LEU A 11 17.63 5.17 1.61
CA LEU A 11 16.37 5.75 2.06
C LEU A 11 16.63 6.44 3.41
N LYS A 12 16.12 7.67 3.61
CA LYS A 12 16.28 8.44 4.86
C LYS A 12 15.40 7.88 5.99
N LEU A 13 15.56 6.60 6.27
CA LEU A 13 14.80 5.83 7.22
C LEU A 13 15.32 6.10 8.63
N GLY A 14 14.43 6.38 9.58
CA GLY A 14 14.78 6.59 10.99
C GLY A 14 15.33 7.97 11.38
N GLN A 15 15.48 8.94 10.47
CA GLN A 15 15.93 10.30 10.83
C GLN A 15 14.80 11.18 11.37
N LYS A 16 15.14 12.14 12.26
CA LYS A 16 14.23 13.20 12.72
C LYS A 16 13.68 13.94 11.51
N THR A 17 12.36 13.97 11.39
CA THR A 17 11.69 14.54 10.23
C THR A 17 11.23 15.95 10.55
N GLU A 18 11.74 16.94 9.82
CA GLU A 18 11.18 18.29 9.84
C GLU A 18 9.91 18.31 8.97
N TYR A 19 8.84 18.89 9.50
CA TYR A 19 7.60 19.05 8.75
C TYR A 19 7.77 20.19 7.75
N ALA A 20 7.49 19.92 6.47
CA ALA A 20 7.45 20.97 5.46
C ALA A 20 6.33 21.96 5.78
N SER A 21 6.63 23.25 5.76
CA SER A 21 5.66 24.32 6.00
C SER A 21 4.81 24.65 4.77
N GLN A 22 5.19 24.12 3.61
CA GLN A 22 4.53 24.28 2.32
C GLN A 22 4.67 22.98 1.52
N TYR A 23 3.91 22.90 0.43
CA TYR A 23 3.85 21.77 -0.48
C TYR A 23 5.24 21.43 -1.02
N ASP A 24 5.60 20.15 -0.94
CA ASP A 24 6.90 19.64 -1.35
C ASP A 24 6.80 18.22 -1.91
N ARG A 25 6.79 18.11 -3.24
CA ARG A 25 6.80 16.83 -3.96
C ARG A 25 8.09 16.03 -3.77
N THR A 26 9.20 16.68 -3.40
CA THR A 26 10.51 16.02 -3.28
C THR A 26 10.62 15.10 -2.07
N LEU A 27 9.61 15.15 -1.18
CA LEU A 27 9.48 14.25 -0.04
C LEU A 27 9.17 12.81 -0.45
N LEU A 28 8.57 12.58 -1.61
CA LEU A 28 8.23 11.24 -2.11
C LEU A 28 9.49 10.41 -2.35
N GLN A 29 9.52 9.21 -1.80
CA GLN A 29 10.63 8.26 -1.98
C GLN A 29 10.16 7.03 -2.75
N PRO A 30 10.65 6.83 -3.99
CA PRO A 30 10.38 5.61 -4.73
C PRO A 30 11.20 4.44 -4.17
N VAL A 31 10.60 3.25 -4.16
CA VAL A 31 11.25 1.98 -3.85
C VAL A 31 11.09 1.06 -5.05
N PRO A 32 12.17 0.66 -5.73
CA PRO A 32 12.07 -0.21 -6.90
C PRO A 32 11.43 -1.56 -6.54
N ARG A 33 10.40 -1.96 -7.30
CA ARG A 33 9.74 -3.27 -7.08
C ARG A 33 10.69 -4.45 -7.31
N ALA A 34 11.68 -4.27 -8.17
CA ALA A 34 12.71 -5.25 -8.50
C ALA A 34 13.44 -5.77 -7.24
N LEU A 35 13.65 -4.93 -6.22
CA LEU A 35 14.36 -5.33 -4.98
C LEU A 35 13.79 -6.60 -4.34
N ASN A 36 12.45 -6.74 -4.31
CA ASN A 36 11.80 -7.93 -3.79
C ASN A 36 11.43 -8.93 -4.89
N ARG A 37 11.09 -8.45 -6.10
CA ARG A 37 10.67 -9.32 -7.21
C ARG A 37 11.80 -10.18 -7.78
N ASP A 38 13.04 -9.68 -7.80
CA ASP A 38 14.20 -10.40 -8.33
C ASP A 38 14.48 -11.67 -7.52
N GLY A 39 14.46 -11.55 -6.19
CA GLY A 39 14.67 -12.69 -5.29
C GLY A 39 13.55 -13.75 -5.34
N LEU A 40 12.38 -13.38 -5.87
CA LEU A 40 11.24 -14.28 -6.07
C LEU A 40 11.16 -14.81 -7.51
N GLY A 41 12.08 -14.40 -8.41
CA GLY A 41 12.04 -14.76 -9.83
C GLY A 41 10.91 -14.10 -10.63
N ILE A 42 10.15 -13.20 -10.01
CA ILE A 42 8.96 -12.55 -10.58
C ILE A 42 9.34 -11.58 -11.71
N THR A 43 10.49 -10.91 -11.62
CA THR A 43 10.95 -9.98 -12.67
C THR A 43 11.22 -10.69 -14.00
N GLN A 44 11.70 -11.94 -13.94
CA GLN A 44 11.97 -12.74 -15.14
C GLN A 44 10.69 -13.39 -15.68
N ASN A 45 9.86 -13.93 -14.77
CA ASN A 45 8.61 -14.60 -15.10
C ASN A 45 7.47 -13.97 -14.29
N GLN A 46 6.80 -12.99 -14.89
CA GLN A 46 5.71 -12.26 -14.26
C GLN A 46 4.48 -13.17 -14.12
N PRO A 47 4.06 -13.57 -12.89
CA PRO A 47 3.02 -14.59 -12.70
C PRO A 47 1.59 -14.04 -12.75
N PHE A 48 1.43 -12.72 -12.89
CA PHE A 48 0.13 -12.05 -12.94
C PHE A 48 0.08 -10.99 -14.05
N THR A 49 -1.06 -10.94 -14.74
CA THR A 49 -1.34 -10.02 -15.87
C THR A 49 -2.16 -8.80 -15.47
N ILE A 50 -2.65 -8.77 -14.23
CA ILE A 50 -3.49 -7.70 -13.67
C ILE A 50 -3.17 -7.59 -12.18
N GLY A 51 -3.17 -6.37 -11.65
CA GLY A 51 -2.98 -6.12 -10.22
C GLY A 51 -2.80 -4.66 -9.91
N ALA A 52 -2.91 -4.29 -8.64
CA ALA A 52 -2.58 -2.95 -8.18
C ALA A 52 -2.35 -2.95 -6.66
N ASP A 53 -1.60 -1.95 -6.21
CA ASP A 53 -1.62 -1.56 -4.81
C ASP A 53 -2.70 -0.49 -4.64
N ILE A 54 -3.71 -0.78 -3.81
CA ILE A 54 -4.78 0.16 -3.50
C ILE A 54 -4.50 0.79 -2.14
N TRP A 55 -4.42 2.12 -2.10
CA TRP A 55 -4.12 2.87 -0.89
C TRP A 55 -5.30 3.77 -0.53
N THR A 56 -5.63 3.81 0.75
CA THR A 56 -6.56 4.80 1.31
C THR A 56 -5.78 5.80 2.17
N ALA A 57 -5.79 7.06 1.77
CA ALA A 57 -5.19 8.16 2.52
C ALA A 57 -6.28 8.90 3.30
N TYR A 58 -6.40 8.55 4.59
CA TYR A 58 -7.42 9.09 5.49
C TYR A 58 -7.14 10.53 5.95
N GLU A 59 -5.88 10.95 5.98
CA GLU A 59 -5.42 12.21 6.59
C GLU A 59 -5.02 13.23 5.50
N ILE A 60 -5.95 13.64 4.62
CA ILE A 60 -5.67 14.68 3.62
C ILE A 60 -6.30 16.00 4.05
N SER A 61 -5.47 17.05 4.12
CA SER A 61 -5.89 18.40 4.43
C SER A 61 -5.07 19.44 3.65
N TRP A 62 -5.70 20.56 3.31
CA TRP A 62 -5.06 21.70 2.65
C TRP A 62 -5.82 23.00 2.93
N LEU A 63 -5.33 24.13 2.45
CA LEU A 63 -6.04 25.42 2.54
C LEU A 63 -6.69 25.77 1.21
N ASN A 64 -7.93 26.27 1.21
CA ASN A 64 -8.45 26.94 0.01
C ASN A 64 -7.75 28.29 -0.21
N GLU A 65 -8.05 28.98 -1.32
CA GLU A 65 -7.41 30.27 -1.66
C GLU A 65 -7.51 31.34 -0.55
N LYS A 66 -8.59 31.28 0.25
CA LYS A 66 -8.86 32.19 1.37
C LYS A 66 -8.19 31.75 2.68
N GLY A 67 -7.49 30.61 2.70
CA GLY A 67 -6.81 30.11 3.89
C GLY A 67 -7.68 29.27 4.81
N LEU A 68 -8.88 28.87 4.40
CA LEU A 68 -9.75 27.99 5.19
C LEU A 68 -9.33 26.52 4.98
N PRO A 69 -9.05 25.75 6.05
CA PRO A 69 -8.75 24.33 5.94
C PRO A 69 -9.86 23.53 5.26
N GLN A 70 -9.47 22.59 4.42
CA GLN A 70 -10.29 21.63 3.70
C GLN A 70 -9.82 20.23 4.07
N VAL A 71 -10.71 19.24 4.03
CA VAL A 71 -10.39 17.84 4.35
C VAL A 71 -11.02 16.90 3.34
N ALA A 72 -10.34 15.78 3.09
CA ALA A 72 -10.81 14.73 2.19
C ALA A 72 -10.16 13.38 2.52
N ILE A 73 -10.66 12.31 1.89
CA ILE A 73 -10.04 10.99 1.86
C ILE A 73 -9.72 10.67 0.40
N ALA A 74 -8.51 10.16 0.11
CA ALA A 74 -8.18 9.72 -1.24
C ALA A 74 -8.12 8.19 -1.33
N ASP A 75 -8.66 7.69 -2.44
CA ASP A 75 -8.38 6.35 -2.95
C ASP A 75 -7.34 6.46 -4.04
N ILE A 76 -6.29 5.66 -3.94
CA ILE A 76 -5.17 5.68 -4.88
C ILE A 76 -5.01 4.27 -5.43
N TYR A 77 -5.01 4.18 -6.76
CA TYR A 77 -4.70 2.97 -7.49
C TYR A 77 -3.30 3.12 -8.07
N LEU A 78 -2.37 2.27 -7.65
CA LEU A 78 -1.01 2.22 -8.19
C LEU A 78 -0.83 0.90 -8.94
N ASP A 79 -0.60 0.98 -10.26
CA ASP A 79 -0.55 -0.20 -11.10
C ASP A 79 0.62 -1.14 -10.73
N TYR A 80 0.38 -2.45 -10.80
CA TYR A 80 1.41 -3.45 -10.47
C TYR A 80 2.62 -3.42 -11.40
N GLN A 81 2.49 -2.84 -12.60
CA GLN A 81 3.55 -2.68 -13.60
C GLN A 81 4.43 -1.45 -13.35
N SER A 82 4.07 -0.56 -12.39
CA SER A 82 4.92 0.58 -12.06
C SER A 82 6.33 0.14 -11.69
N GLN A 83 7.34 0.91 -12.09
CA GLN A 83 8.74 0.58 -11.77
C GLN A 83 8.98 0.59 -10.25
N ASN A 84 8.37 1.56 -9.58
CA ASN A 84 8.52 1.79 -8.15
C ASN A 84 7.18 1.66 -7.43
N LEU A 85 7.24 1.16 -6.20
CA LEU A 85 6.24 1.47 -5.18
C LEU A 85 6.66 2.74 -4.43
N ILE A 86 5.76 3.33 -3.67
CA ILE A 86 6.02 4.57 -2.92
C ILE A 86 6.18 4.21 -1.44
N GLU A 87 7.23 4.70 -0.78
CA GLU A 87 7.47 4.40 0.64
C GLU A 87 6.44 5.12 1.53
N SER A 88 5.77 4.38 2.42
CA SER A 88 4.58 4.87 3.14
C SER A 88 4.85 6.07 4.06
N LYS A 89 6.02 6.13 4.73
CA LYS A 89 6.37 7.28 5.57
C LYS A 89 6.61 8.52 4.71
N SER A 90 7.35 8.39 3.61
CA SER A 90 7.59 9.46 2.64
C SER A 90 6.27 10.00 2.07
N PHE A 91 5.33 9.11 1.78
CA PHE A 91 4.01 9.48 1.29
C PHE A 91 3.22 10.27 2.35
N LYS A 92 3.24 9.84 3.62
CA LYS A 92 2.64 10.61 4.72
C LYS A 92 3.23 12.02 4.84
N LEU A 93 4.54 12.17 4.70
CA LEU A 93 5.21 13.47 4.79
C LEU A 93 4.84 14.37 3.61
N TYR A 94 4.79 13.79 2.41
CA TYR A 94 4.27 14.45 1.22
C TYR A 94 2.83 14.95 1.43
N LEU A 95 1.92 14.12 1.93
CA LEU A 95 0.54 14.53 2.24
C LEU A 95 0.50 15.67 3.28
N ASN A 96 1.31 15.59 4.33
CA ASN A 96 1.39 16.65 5.34
C ASN A 96 1.87 17.99 4.78
N SER A 97 2.64 18.00 3.68
CA SER A 97 3.07 19.24 3.02
C SER A 97 1.91 20.04 2.42
N PHE A 98 0.75 19.40 2.19
CA PHE A 98 -0.46 20.08 1.72
C PHE A 98 -1.14 20.91 2.82
N ASN A 99 -0.98 20.54 4.10
CA ASN A 99 -1.79 21.07 5.22
C ASN A 99 -1.81 22.60 5.31
N GLN A 100 -0.68 23.26 5.04
CA GLN A 100 -0.54 24.72 5.09
C GLN A 100 -0.45 25.37 3.70
N SER A 101 -0.70 24.60 2.65
CA SER A 101 -0.58 25.02 1.26
C SER A 101 -1.93 25.39 0.69
N LYS A 102 -1.96 26.49 -0.07
CA LYS A 102 -3.19 26.98 -0.71
C LYS A 102 -3.36 26.33 -2.08
N PHE A 103 -4.56 25.81 -2.32
CA PHE A 103 -4.98 25.31 -3.63
C PHE A 103 -6.30 25.98 -4.06
N ALA A 104 -6.47 26.12 -5.36
CA ALA A 104 -7.65 26.76 -5.96
C ALA A 104 -8.92 26.00 -5.59
N ASP A 105 -8.90 24.68 -5.78
CA ASP A 105 -10.03 23.81 -5.54
C ASP A 105 -9.58 22.35 -5.33
N PHE A 106 -10.58 21.49 -5.18
CA PHE A 106 -10.44 20.06 -4.97
C PHE A 106 -9.79 19.33 -6.16
N ASN A 107 -10.08 19.76 -7.39
CA ASN A 107 -9.53 19.17 -8.60
C ASN A 107 -8.03 19.46 -8.72
N ALA A 108 -7.61 20.67 -8.37
CA ALA A 108 -6.20 21.04 -8.35
C ALA A 108 -5.39 20.11 -7.43
N VAL A 109 -5.88 19.85 -6.22
CA VAL A 109 -5.23 18.92 -5.27
C VAL A 109 -5.15 17.50 -5.84
N GLN A 110 -6.26 16.98 -6.38
CA GLN A 110 -6.28 15.64 -6.97
C GLN A 110 -5.30 15.49 -8.14
N GLN A 111 -5.26 16.48 -9.04
CA GLN A 111 -4.37 16.45 -10.21
C GLN A 111 -2.91 16.60 -9.81
N THR A 112 -2.57 17.50 -8.88
CA THR A 112 -1.22 17.61 -8.32
C THR A 112 -0.77 16.29 -7.75
N MET A 113 -1.59 15.68 -6.88
CA MET A 113 -1.30 14.38 -6.29
C MET A 113 -1.08 13.29 -7.33
N GLN A 114 -1.98 13.18 -8.31
CA GLN A 114 -1.85 12.17 -9.34
C GLN A 114 -0.56 12.34 -10.16
N CYS A 115 -0.23 13.56 -10.59
CA CYS A 115 0.98 13.84 -11.35
C CYS A 115 2.26 13.48 -10.58
N ASP A 116 2.36 13.87 -9.31
CA ASP A 116 3.54 13.59 -8.49
C ASP A 116 3.71 12.08 -8.23
N LEU A 117 2.61 11.37 -7.98
CA LEU A 117 2.65 9.93 -7.73
C LEU A 117 2.97 9.15 -9.02
N ILE A 118 2.49 9.57 -10.19
CA ILE A 118 2.91 9.00 -11.48
C ILE A 118 4.42 9.17 -11.67
N GLU A 119 4.96 10.36 -11.41
CA GLU A 119 6.40 10.63 -11.56
C GLU A 119 7.24 9.79 -10.59
N CYS A 120 6.81 9.66 -9.33
CA CYS A 120 7.49 8.84 -8.33
C CYS A 120 7.42 7.34 -8.66
N ALA A 121 6.23 6.85 -9.00
CA ALA A 121 6.00 5.44 -9.33
C ALA A 121 6.65 5.01 -10.64
N GLN A 122 6.83 5.96 -11.57
CA GLN A 122 7.20 5.69 -12.97
C GLN A 122 6.26 4.62 -13.56
N GLY A 123 4.96 4.90 -13.48
CA GLY A 123 3.88 4.00 -13.89
C GLY A 123 2.51 4.64 -13.78
N ASP A 124 1.45 3.90 -14.14
CA ASP A 124 0.08 4.42 -14.04
C ASP A 124 -0.37 4.53 -12.57
N VAL A 125 -0.87 5.71 -12.21
CA VAL A 125 -1.45 6.00 -10.91
C VAL A 125 -2.73 6.79 -11.11
N LYS A 126 -3.80 6.36 -10.44
CA LYS A 126 -5.08 7.08 -10.42
C LYS A 126 -5.37 7.53 -9.01
N VAL A 127 -5.75 8.79 -8.86
CA VAL A 127 -6.13 9.36 -7.57
C VAL A 127 -7.58 9.81 -7.65
N ARG A 128 -8.40 9.33 -6.72
CA ARG A 128 -9.75 9.83 -6.49
C ARG A 128 -9.78 10.46 -5.12
N LEU A 129 -9.91 11.78 -5.08
CA LEU A 129 -10.14 12.51 -3.85
C LEU A 129 -11.66 12.51 -3.58
N ASN A 130 -12.08 12.25 -2.34
CA ASN A 130 -13.48 12.15 -1.96
C ASN A 130 -13.77 13.09 -0.79
N PRO A 131 -14.84 13.91 -0.86
CA PRO A 131 -15.36 14.60 0.32
C PRO A 131 -15.72 13.58 1.41
N VAL A 132 -15.48 13.92 2.68
CA VAL A 132 -15.73 13.01 3.81
C VAL A 132 -17.19 12.53 3.84
N ALA A 133 -18.13 13.39 3.45
CA ALA A 133 -19.57 13.07 3.38
C ALA A 133 -19.92 11.87 2.47
N VAL A 134 -19.03 11.49 1.53
CA VAL A 134 -19.19 10.26 0.73
C VAL A 134 -19.24 9.00 1.60
N TYR A 135 -18.64 9.06 2.79
CA TYR A 135 -18.49 7.92 3.70
C TYR A 135 -19.55 7.86 4.82
N ASP A 136 -20.43 8.86 4.92
CA ASP A 136 -21.43 8.97 6.01
C ASP A 136 -22.34 7.73 6.13
N ALA A 137 -22.64 7.09 5.01
CA ALA A 137 -23.50 5.91 4.94
C ALA A 137 -22.76 4.61 4.56
N GLN A 138 -21.42 4.64 4.48
CA GLN A 138 -20.66 3.44 4.16
C GLN A 138 -20.58 2.50 5.36
N LYS A 139 -20.76 1.21 5.10
CA LYS A 139 -20.63 0.16 6.09
C LYS A 139 -19.23 -0.42 6.01
N ILE A 140 -18.73 -0.90 7.15
CA ILE A 140 -17.59 -1.81 7.16
C ILE A 140 -18.04 -3.07 6.43
N ASP A 141 -17.29 -3.43 5.39
CA ASP A 141 -17.57 -4.61 4.57
C ASP A 141 -16.67 -5.78 4.98
N HIS A 142 -17.00 -6.98 4.48
CA HIS A 142 -16.26 -8.21 4.73
C HIS A 142 -15.83 -8.85 3.42
N LEU A 143 -14.64 -9.46 3.41
CA LEU A 143 -14.20 -10.28 2.29
C LEU A 143 -15.08 -11.52 2.20
N GLN A 144 -15.46 -11.89 0.98
CA GLN A 144 -16.30 -13.05 0.72
C GLN A 144 -15.45 -14.32 0.67
N GLY A 145 -15.95 -15.41 1.25
CA GLY A 145 -15.28 -16.70 1.23
C GLY A 145 -15.38 -17.41 2.59
N ASP A 146 -14.85 -18.61 2.64
CA ASP A 146 -14.80 -19.42 3.85
C ASP A 146 -13.62 -18.97 4.72
N CYS A 147 -13.92 -18.59 5.97
CA CYS A 147 -12.89 -18.21 6.93
C CYS A 147 -12.17 -19.46 7.45
N ILE A 148 -10.85 -19.50 7.31
CA ILE A 148 -10.03 -20.65 7.68
C ILE A 148 -9.33 -20.50 9.05
N ASP A 149 -9.70 -19.49 9.83
CA ASP A 149 -8.98 -19.13 11.06
C ASP A 149 -9.37 -19.98 12.28
N GLU A 150 -10.60 -20.47 12.34
CA GLU A 150 -11.15 -21.18 13.50
C GLU A 150 -10.80 -22.68 13.49
N GLN A 151 -9.50 -22.99 13.57
CA GLN A 151 -8.98 -24.35 13.57
C GLN A 151 -8.46 -24.77 14.96
N ASP A 152 -8.73 -26.01 15.35
CA ASP A 152 -8.17 -26.62 16.56
C ASP A 152 -6.81 -27.27 16.26
N ILE A 153 -5.78 -26.42 16.10
CA ILE A 153 -4.41 -26.81 15.76
C ILE A 153 -3.38 -26.13 16.66
N GLU A 154 -2.22 -26.76 16.83
CA GLU A 154 -1.09 -26.19 17.59
C GLU A 154 -0.04 -25.59 16.63
N ILE A 155 0.36 -24.34 16.87
CA ILE A 155 1.45 -23.67 16.15
C ILE A 155 2.69 -23.61 17.04
N THR A 156 3.74 -24.35 16.65
CA THR A 156 4.98 -24.47 17.42
C THR A 156 6.13 -23.61 16.88
N SER A 157 5.99 -23.04 15.68
CA SER A 157 6.98 -22.17 15.04
C SER A 157 6.31 -21.00 14.33
N TYR A 158 6.91 -19.81 14.46
CA TYR A 158 6.48 -18.57 13.80
C TYR A 158 7.52 -18.05 12.79
N GLU A 159 8.55 -18.84 12.52
CA GLU A 159 9.54 -18.53 11.48
C GLU A 159 8.90 -18.72 10.09
N PHE A 160 9.25 -17.86 9.14
CA PHE A 160 8.75 -17.99 7.77
C PHE A 160 9.24 -19.30 7.14
N ASN A 161 8.30 -20.12 6.67
CA ASN A 161 8.61 -21.36 5.97
C ASN A 161 7.64 -21.62 4.80
N ALA A 162 8.13 -21.43 3.57
CA ALA A 162 7.35 -21.70 2.36
C ALA A 162 7.06 -23.20 2.15
N ASP A 163 7.81 -24.10 2.80
CA ASP A 163 7.62 -25.54 2.67
C ASP A 163 6.32 -26.04 3.29
N TRP A 164 5.64 -25.23 4.11
CA TRP A 164 4.31 -25.56 4.63
C TRP A 164 3.24 -25.69 3.53
N LEU A 165 3.51 -25.16 2.33
CA LEU A 165 2.64 -25.30 1.16
C LEU A 165 3.00 -26.50 0.27
N LYS A 166 4.00 -27.32 0.65
CA LYS A 166 4.29 -28.55 -0.10
C LYS A 166 3.13 -29.53 0.04
N ASP A 167 2.69 -30.06 -1.10
CA ASP A 167 1.61 -31.05 -1.20
C ASP A 167 0.29 -30.59 -0.53
N CYS A 168 0.05 -29.27 -0.49
CA CYS A 168 -1.14 -28.67 0.14
C CYS A 168 -2.36 -28.60 -0.77
N VAL A 169 -2.30 -29.22 -1.96
CA VAL A 169 -3.38 -29.27 -2.95
C VAL A 169 -3.71 -30.72 -3.26
N SER A 170 -4.98 -30.98 -3.60
CA SER A 170 -5.44 -32.30 -4.05
C SER A 170 -5.54 -32.38 -5.57
N ASP A 171 -5.77 -33.57 -6.13
CA ASP A 171 -6.05 -33.74 -7.57
C ASP A 171 -7.50 -33.34 -7.94
N GLU A 172 -8.34 -32.95 -6.97
CA GLU A 172 -9.71 -32.53 -7.23
C GLU A 172 -9.75 -31.08 -7.74
N ILE A 173 -10.47 -30.90 -8.84
CA ILE A 173 -10.70 -29.58 -9.45
C ILE A 173 -11.80 -28.87 -8.66
N VAL A 174 -11.46 -27.71 -8.08
CA VAL A 174 -12.37 -26.91 -7.25
C VAL A 174 -12.23 -25.43 -7.57
N GLU A 175 -13.30 -24.67 -7.33
CA GLU A 175 -13.26 -23.21 -7.25
C GLU A 175 -13.60 -22.80 -5.82
N GLU A 176 -12.65 -22.20 -5.13
CA GLU A 176 -12.80 -21.83 -3.72
C GLU A 176 -12.42 -20.38 -3.47
N LYS A 177 -13.05 -19.80 -2.45
CA LYS A 177 -12.71 -18.48 -1.91
C LYS A 177 -12.42 -18.67 -0.43
N LEU A 178 -11.19 -18.42 -0.02
CA LEU A 178 -10.74 -18.56 1.35
C LEU A 178 -10.35 -17.20 1.91
N VAL A 179 -10.67 -16.96 3.19
CA VAL A 179 -10.34 -15.74 3.92
C VAL A 179 -9.58 -16.08 5.20
N SER A 180 -8.55 -15.31 5.52
CA SER A 180 -7.89 -15.34 6.82
C SER A 180 -7.64 -13.93 7.33
N HIS A 181 -8.06 -13.64 8.55
CA HIS A 181 -7.84 -12.39 9.28
C HIS A 181 -6.53 -12.39 10.08
N LEU A 182 -5.77 -13.49 10.05
CA LEU A 182 -4.60 -13.73 10.90
C LEU A 182 -3.27 -13.32 10.25
N LEU A 183 -3.29 -12.70 9.07
CA LEU A 183 -2.06 -12.26 8.40
C LEU A 183 -1.36 -11.16 9.22
N LYS A 184 -0.16 -11.46 9.69
CA LYS A 184 0.71 -10.52 10.39
C LYS A 184 2.16 -10.63 9.93
N SER A 185 2.77 -9.50 9.61
CA SER A 185 4.21 -9.37 9.33
C SER A 185 4.84 -8.31 10.24
N ASN A 186 6.12 -8.02 10.04
CA ASN A 186 6.78 -6.85 10.64
C ASN A 186 7.27 -5.95 9.52
N CYS A 187 7.04 -4.65 9.66
CA CYS A 187 7.54 -3.65 8.73
C CYS A 187 9.08 -3.69 8.73
N LEU A 188 9.68 -3.90 7.56
CA LEU A 188 11.15 -4.04 7.40
C LEU A 188 11.94 -2.86 7.97
N ILE A 189 11.33 -1.68 8.02
CA ILE A 189 11.97 -0.42 8.40
C ILE A 189 11.84 -0.16 9.90
N THR A 190 10.62 -0.29 10.42
CA THR A 190 10.28 0.15 11.79
C THR A 190 10.21 -1.01 12.78
N ASN A 191 10.18 -2.24 12.27
CA ASN A 191 9.93 -3.48 13.00
C ASN A 191 8.59 -3.46 13.77
N GLN A 192 7.68 -2.55 13.42
CA GLN A 192 6.32 -2.52 13.95
C GLN A 192 5.48 -3.61 13.27
N PRO A 193 4.46 -4.15 13.96
CA PRO A 193 3.60 -5.16 13.38
C PRO A 193 2.73 -4.59 12.27
N ASP A 194 2.67 -5.30 11.15
CA ASP A 194 1.67 -5.07 10.10
C ASP A 194 0.55 -6.10 10.28
N TRP A 195 -0.69 -5.67 10.11
CA TRP A 195 -1.89 -6.49 10.24
C TRP A 195 -2.68 -6.47 8.93
N GLY A 196 -3.19 -7.62 8.51
CA GLY A 196 -3.96 -7.73 7.28
C GLY A 196 -4.97 -8.85 7.33
N THR A 197 -5.97 -8.76 6.45
CA THR A 197 -6.80 -9.89 6.06
C THR A 197 -6.38 -10.30 4.65
N LEU A 198 -6.20 -11.59 4.43
CA LEU A 198 -5.89 -12.18 3.13
C LEU A 198 -7.15 -12.85 2.57
N HIS A 199 -7.44 -12.63 1.29
CA HIS A 199 -8.46 -13.36 0.55
C HIS A 199 -7.80 -14.04 -0.65
N ILE A 200 -8.05 -15.33 -0.81
CA ILE A 200 -7.51 -16.18 -1.86
C ILE A 200 -8.69 -16.74 -2.63
N HIS A 201 -8.80 -16.39 -3.91
CA HIS A 201 -9.73 -17.04 -4.83
C HIS A 201 -8.90 -17.76 -5.88
N TYR A 202 -9.13 -19.06 -6.03
CA TYR A 202 -8.43 -19.88 -7.00
C TYR A 202 -9.38 -20.88 -7.67
N VAL A 203 -8.96 -21.32 -8.85
CA VAL A 203 -9.52 -22.47 -9.56
C VAL A 203 -8.35 -23.42 -9.78
N TRP A 204 -8.49 -24.65 -9.30
CA TRP A 204 -7.52 -25.72 -9.49
C TRP A 204 -8.08 -26.75 -10.45
#